data_AF-A0A2M6ZWY9-F1
#
_entry.id   AF-A0A2M6ZWY9-F1
#
_cell.length_a   1.000
_cell.length_b   1.000
_cell.length_c   1.000
_cell.angle_alpha   90.00
_cell.angle_beta   90.00
_cell.angle_gamma   90.00
#
_symmetry.space_group_name_H-M   'P 1'
#
loop_
_entity.id
_entity.type
_entity.pdbx_description
1 polymer ?
#
loop_
_entity_poly.entity_id
_entity_poly.type
_entity_poly.pdbx_seq_one_letter_code
_entity_poly.pdbx_strand_id
1 'polypeptide(L)'
;MVKIKEKEKLEEQLNLKEGAVEFWVRKGKLQWNDGLIQVLFNMSNEKGSIFMLKDSDNKLKFFHVLLGKGRTDVEVDVSDLSASEAHHIAATWSVNNKETVLYIDGGKKTAKSRVEY
;
A
#
# COMPACT_ATOMS: atom_id res chain seq x y z
N MET A 1 -8.27 -35.36 2.74
CA MET A 1 -8.55 -34.30 3.74
C MET A 1 -7.29 -33.47 3.91
N VAL A 2 -7.21 -32.30 3.27
CA VAL A 2 -6.12 -31.33 3.46
C VAL A 2 -6.60 -30.29 4.48
N LYS A 3 -5.66 -29.83 5.31
CA LYS A 3 -5.80 -29.26 6.65
C LYS A 3 -6.69 -28.02 6.75
N ILE A 4 -7.77 -28.13 7.51
CA ILE A 4 -8.55 -26.98 8.01
C ILE A 4 -7.65 -26.03 8.83
N LYS A 5 -6.65 -26.57 9.54
CA LYS A 5 -5.68 -25.80 10.35
C LYS A 5 -4.73 -24.86 9.58
N GLU A 6 -4.50 -25.05 8.28
CA GLU A 6 -3.63 -24.15 7.50
C GLU A 6 -4.38 -22.93 6.98
N LYS A 7 -5.70 -23.05 6.77
CA LYS A 7 -6.55 -21.97 6.25
C LYS A 7 -6.91 -20.93 7.33
N GLU A 8 -7.10 -21.37 8.57
CA GLU A 8 -7.32 -20.50 9.74
C GLU A 8 -6.09 -19.61 10.05
N LYS A 9 -4.89 -20.00 9.62
CA LYS A 9 -3.63 -19.32 9.96
C LYS A 9 -3.34 -18.06 9.13
N LEU A 10 -4.11 -17.79 8.07
CA LEU A 10 -3.93 -16.63 7.18
C LEU A 10 -4.80 -15.42 7.60
N GLU A 11 -5.98 -15.65 8.16
CA GLU A 11 -6.85 -14.59 8.68
C GLU A 11 -6.24 -13.88 9.90
N GLU A 12 -5.27 -14.52 10.58
CA GLU A 12 -4.46 -13.95 11.67
C GLU A 12 -3.28 -13.07 11.20
N GLN A 13 -2.91 -13.04 9.90
CA GLN A 13 -1.67 -12.40 9.45
C GLN A 13 -1.81 -10.94 9.01
N LEU A 14 -3.02 -10.47 8.71
CA LEU A 14 -3.26 -9.10 8.23
C LEU A 14 -4.28 -8.36 9.12
N ASN A 15 -3.76 -7.47 9.98
CA ASN A 15 -4.59 -6.56 10.74
C ASN A 15 -5.03 -5.36 9.88
N LEU A 16 -6.28 -5.36 9.41
CA LEU A 16 -6.83 -4.25 8.63
C LEU A 16 -7.24 -3.03 9.46
N LYS A 17 -7.17 -3.08 10.80
CA LYS A 17 -7.48 -1.91 11.63
C LYS A 17 -6.27 -1.03 11.86
N GLU A 18 -5.09 -1.63 11.94
CA GLU A 18 -3.85 -0.89 12.19
C GLU A 18 -2.64 -1.68 11.73
N GLY A 19 -1.67 -0.99 11.14
CA GLY A 19 -0.41 -1.61 10.75
C GLY A 19 0.46 -0.73 9.88
N ALA A 20 1.56 -1.34 9.44
CA ALA A 20 2.52 -0.75 8.53
C ALA A 20 3.01 -1.80 7.53
N VAL A 21 3.36 -1.35 6.33
CA VAL A 21 4.11 -2.12 5.34
C VAL A 21 5.26 -1.26 4.85
N GLU A 22 6.45 -1.85 4.74
CA GLU A 22 7.61 -1.19 4.16
C GLU A 22 8.39 -2.14 3.26
N PHE A 23 8.99 -1.60 2.21
CA PHE A 23 9.81 -2.35 1.28
C PHE A 23 10.67 -1.44 0.41
N TRP A 24 11.66 -2.05 -0.24
CA TRP A 24 12.52 -1.37 -1.20
C TRP A 24 12.14 -1.75 -2.63
N VAL A 25 11.94 -0.74 -3.46
CA VAL A 25 11.98 -0.91 -4.92
C VAL A 25 13.44 -0.77 -5.35
N ARG A 26 14.04 -1.90 -5.75
CA ARG A 26 15.45 -1.92 -6.18
C ARG A 26 15.62 -1.16 -7.50
N LYS A 27 16.80 -0.56 -7.69
CA LYS A 27 17.18 0.13 -8.92
C LYS A 27 16.85 -0.68 -10.18
N GLY A 28 16.29 -0.02 -11.19
CA GLY A 28 15.92 -0.57 -12.48
C GLY A 28 14.75 -1.55 -12.47
N LYS A 29 14.00 -1.67 -11.37
CA LYS A 29 12.83 -2.57 -11.27
C LYS A 29 11.48 -1.91 -11.57
N LEU A 30 11.42 -0.59 -11.52
CA LEU A 30 10.23 0.20 -11.79
C LEU A 30 10.64 1.45 -12.57
N GLN A 31 9.96 1.73 -13.67
CA GLN A 31 10.03 3.01 -14.35
C GLN A 31 8.94 3.90 -13.75
N TRP A 32 9.31 5.07 -13.23
CA TRP A 32 8.39 5.89 -12.44
C TRP A 32 7.57 6.86 -13.27
N ASN A 33 8.04 7.20 -14.48
CA ASN A 33 7.45 8.21 -15.35
C ASN A 33 7.21 7.69 -16.77
N ASP A 34 6.56 6.55 -16.88
CA ASP A 34 6.29 5.86 -18.16
C ASP A 34 4.80 5.77 -18.51
N GLY A 35 3.92 6.24 -17.63
CA GLY A 35 2.46 6.11 -17.81
C GLY A 35 1.94 4.67 -17.77
N LEU A 36 2.76 3.68 -17.39
CA LEU A 36 2.33 2.29 -17.24
C LEU A 36 1.82 2.01 -15.83
N ILE A 37 0.74 1.26 -15.73
CA ILE A 37 0.22 0.79 -14.44
C ILE A 37 1.08 -0.39 -13.98
N GLN A 38 1.60 -0.32 -12.76
CA GLN A 38 2.36 -1.41 -12.16
C GLN A 38 1.87 -1.68 -10.74
N VAL A 39 1.47 -2.92 -10.48
CA VAL A 39 1.09 -3.38 -9.14
C VAL A 39 2.34 -3.71 -8.34
N LEU A 40 2.45 -3.18 -7.12
CA LEU A 40 3.58 -3.45 -6.23
C LEU A 40 3.24 -4.61 -5.28
N PHE A 41 2.07 -4.57 -4.66
CA PHE A 41 1.55 -5.69 -3.87
C PHE A 41 0.03 -5.63 -3.75
N ASN A 42 -0.55 -6.78 -3.43
CA ASN A 42 -1.95 -6.93 -3.06
C ASN A 42 -2.06 -7.96 -1.92
N MET A 43 -2.55 -7.53 -0.77
CA MET A 43 -2.78 -8.38 0.40
C MET A 43 -4.25 -8.29 0.80
N SER A 44 -4.90 -9.43 1.01
CA SER A 44 -6.32 -9.49 1.32
C SER A 44 -6.67 -10.62 2.26
N ASN A 45 -7.73 -10.44 3.02
CA ASN A 45 -8.41 -11.49 3.76
C ASN A 45 -9.94 -11.31 3.64
N GLU A 46 -10.71 -12.10 4.35
CA GLU A 46 -12.17 -12.07 4.40
C GLU A 46 -12.76 -10.74 4.90
N LYS A 47 -11.95 -9.91 5.59
CA LYS A 47 -12.35 -8.62 6.14
C LYS A 47 -12.02 -7.44 5.23
N GLY A 48 -11.26 -7.62 4.16
CA GLY A 48 -10.89 -6.53 3.24
C GLY A 48 -9.51 -6.68 2.61
N SER A 49 -8.89 -5.58 2.20
CA SER A 49 -7.63 -5.60 1.47
C SER A 49 -6.77 -4.35 1.66
N ILE A 50 -5.47 -4.53 1.40
CA ILE A 50 -4.48 -3.48 1.26
C ILE A 50 -3.77 -3.69 -0.08
N PHE A 51 -3.71 -2.64 -0.88
CA PHE A 51 -3.21 -2.72 -2.26
C PHE A 51 -2.40 -1.49 -2.61
N MET A 52 -1.32 -1.67 -3.38
CA MET A 52 -0.50 -0.56 -3.87
C MET A 52 -0.14 -0.73 -5.34
N LEU A 53 -0.27 0.35 -6.12
CA LEU A 53 0.17 0.44 -7.51
C LEU A 53 0.80 1.79 -7.83
N LYS A 54 1.62 1.83 -8.88
CA LYS A 54 1.85 3.03 -9.68
C LYS A 54 0.80 3.07 -10.79
N ASP A 55 0.13 4.19 -11.00
CA ASP A 55 -0.86 4.32 -12.07
C ASP A 55 -0.31 4.97 -13.35
N SER A 56 -1.21 5.21 -14.30
CA SER A 56 -0.91 5.87 -15.58
C SER A 56 -0.63 7.36 -15.46
N ASP A 57 -1.00 7.98 -14.35
CA ASP A 57 -0.69 9.38 -14.04
C ASP A 57 0.65 9.50 -13.30
N ASN A 58 1.41 8.41 -13.19
CA ASN A 58 2.66 8.31 -12.46
C ASN A 58 2.52 8.66 -10.97
N LYS A 59 1.37 8.31 -10.38
CA LYS A 59 1.14 8.38 -8.95
C LYS A 59 1.28 7.02 -8.31
N LEU A 60 1.93 6.97 -7.16
CA LEU A 60 1.90 5.81 -6.29
C LEU A 60 0.64 5.91 -5.41
N LYS A 61 -0.22 4.91 -5.50
CA LYS A 61 -1.51 4.84 -4.80
C LYS A 61 -1.50 3.70 -3.81
N PHE A 62 -1.92 3.98 -2.58
CA PHE A 62 -2.16 2.99 -1.54
C PHE A 62 -3.65 3.00 -1.18
N PHE A 63 -4.25 1.81 -1.23
CA PHE A 63 -5.65 1.58 -0.96
C PHE A 63 -5.79 0.74 0.29
N HIS A 64 -6.63 1.20 1.21
CA HIS A 64 -7.01 0.49 2.40
C HIS A 64 -8.52 0.27 2.41
N VAL A 65 -8.94 -0.99 2.30
CA VAL A 65 -10.34 -1.39 2.18
C VAL A 65 -10.73 -2.22 3.39
N LEU A 66 -11.79 -1.80 4.08
CA LEU A 66 -12.43 -2.56 5.14
C LEU A 66 -13.85 -2.93 4.70
N LEU A 67 -14.09 -4.22 4.47
CA LEU A 67 -15.32 -4.72 3.87
C LEU A 67 -16.53 -4.37 4.75
N GLY A 68 -17.58 -3.82 4.11
CA GLY A 68 -18.78 -3.34 4.81
C GLY A 68 -18.61 -2.04 5.58
N LYS A 69 -17.43 -1.38 5.50
CA LYS A 69 -17.15 -0.10 6.17
C LYS A 69 -16.78 1.00 5.19
N GLY A 70 -15.83 0.73 4.28
CA GLY A 70 -15.43 1.70 3.29
C GLY A 70 -14.02 1.47 2.75
N ARG A 71 -13.52 2.49 2.05
CA ARG A 71 -12.21 2.51 1.42
C ARG A 71 -11.57 3.88 1.63
N THR A 72 -10.27 3.87 1.91
CA THR A 72 -9.44 5.06 2.02
C THR A 72 -8.28 4.95 1.03
N ASP A 73 -8.04 6.05 0.31
CA ASP A 73 -7.01 6.12 -0.72
C ASP A 73 -6.02 7.21 -0.35
N VAL A 74 -4.73 6.95 -0.50
CA VAL A 74 -3.68 7.97 -0.43
C VAL A 74 -2.80 7.85 -1.66
N GLU A 75 -2.45 8.98 -2.25
CA GLU A 75 -1.66 9.03 -3.47
C GLU A 75 -0.57 10.10 -3.41
N VAL A 76 0.53 9.85 -4.10
CA VAL A 76 1.64 10.80 -4.24
C VAL A 76 2.23 10.72 -5.63
N ASP A 77 2.56 11.87 -6.22
CA ASP A 77 3.27 11.94 -7.50
C ASP A 77 4.71 11.43 -7.34
N VAL A 78 5.06 10.44 -8.17
CA VAL A 78 6.38 9.79 -8.20
C VAL A 78 7.08 9.95 -9.55
N SER A 79 6.58 10.80 -10.44
CA SER A 79 7.13 11.02 -11.79
C SER A 79 8.56 11.58 -11.81
N ASP A 80 9.03 12.13 -10.69
CA ASP A 80 10.38 12.65 -10.47
C ASP A 80 11.35 11.63 -9.84
N LEU A 81 10.87 10.45 -9.43
CA LEU A 81 11.75 9.41 -8.87
C LEU A 81 12.63 8.78 -9.95
N SER A 82 13.89 8.52 -9.59
CA SER A 82 14.85 7.96 -10.53
C SER A 82 14.78 6.43 -10.58
N ALA A 83 14.64 5.88 -11.78
CA ALA A 83 14.78 4.43 -11.97
C ALA A 83 16.21 3.92 -11.71
N SER A 84 17.23 4.80 -11.67
CA SER A 84 18.62 4.42 -11.39
C SER A 84 18.92 4.25 -9.90
N GLU A 85 18.01 4.67 -9.03
CA GLU A 85 18.15 4.61 -7.58
C GLU A 85 17.21 3.57 -6.98
N ALA A 86 17.52 3.11 -5.77
CA ALA A 86 16.59 2.31 -5.00
C ALA A 86 15.76 3.26 -4.14
N HIS A 87 14.44 3.03 -4.10
CA HIS A 87 13.53 3.84 -3.30
C HIS A 87 12.90 3.01 -2.19
N HIS A 88 12.85 3.60 -1.00
CA HIS A 88 12.17 3.00 0.15
C HIS A 88 10.73 3.51 0.21
N ILE A 89 9.77 2.60 0.30
CA ILE A 89 8.35 2.93 0.37
C ILE A 89 7.82 2.37 1.66
N ALA A 90 7.08 3.19 2.41
CA ALA A 90 6.34 2.75 3.59
C ALA A 90 4.92 3.29 3.56
N ALA A 91 3.96 2.50 4.03
CA ALA A 91 2.60 2.94 4.25
C ALA A 91 2.11 2.48 5.62
N THR A 92 1.30 3.32 6.26
CA THR A 92 0.68 3.05 7.56
C THR A 92 -0.82 3.29 7.46
N TRP A 93 -1.61 2.55 8.22
CA TRP A 93 -3.05 2.76 8.36
C TRP A 93 -3.43 2.60 9.83
N SER A 94 -4.39 3.40 10.29
CA SER A 94 -5.00 3.27 11.61
C SER A 94 -6.44 3.75 11.57
N VAL A 95 -7.37 2.81 11.73
CA VAL A 95 -8.81 3.10 11.89
C VAL A 95 -9.06 3.85 13.19
N ASN A 96 -8.27 3.57 14.23
CA ASN A 96 -8.37 4.23 15.53
C ASN A 96 -7.97 5.71 15.43
N ASN A 97 -6.82 6.00 14.80
CA ASN A 97 -6.33 7.37 14.61
C ASN A 97 -6.94 8.06 13.38
N LYS A 98 -7.80 7.36 12.63
CA LYS A 98 -8.48 7.83 11.43
C LYS A 98 -7.52 8.33 10.34
N GLU A 99 -6.37 7.69 10.19
CA GLU A 99 -5.31 8.16 9.28
C GLU A 99 -4.71 7.01 8.46
N THR A 100 -4.42 7.29 7.20
CA THR A 100 -3.55 6.51 6.32
C THR A 100 -2.45 7.42 5.79
N VAL A 101 -1.18 6.98 5.87
CA VAL A 101 -0.02 7.76 5.44
C VAL A 101 0.88 6.94 4.53
N LEU A 102 1.33 7.55 3.44
CA LEU A 102 2.32 7.01 2.49
C LEU A 102 3.60 7.84 2.57
N TYR A 103 4.73 7.17 2.71
CA TYR A 103 6.07 7.75 2.82
C TYR A 103 6.98 7.20 1.71
N ILE A 104 7.82 8.07 1.15
CA ILE A 104 8.88 7.70 0.21
C ILE A 104 10.22 8.24 0.73
N ASP A 105 11.24 7.39 0.70
CA ASP A 105 12.64 7.67 1.07
C ASP A 105 12.78 8.35 2.43
N GLY A 106 12.12 7.79 3.45
CA GLY A 106 12.16 8.33 4.82
C GLY A 106 11.35 9.62 4.99
N GLY A 107 10.39 9.89 4.11
CA GLY A 107 9.48 11.04 4.21
C GLY A 107 9.85 12.22 3.31
N LYS A 108 10.85 12.09 2.42
CA LYS A 108 11.13 13.09 1.38
C LYS A 108 9.89 13.43 0.57
N LYS A 109 9.03 12.43 0.31
CA LYS A 109 7.64 12.64 -0.09
C LYS A 109 6.73 11.95 0.92
N THR A 110 5.65 12.63 1.27
CA THR A 110 4.64 12.13 2.21
C THR A 110 3.26 12.54 1.72
N ALA A 111 2.30 11.64 1.77
CA ALA A 111 0.90 11.92 1.52
C ALA A 111 0.04 11.29 2.61
N LYS A 112 -1.09 11.94 2.93
CA LYS A 112 -1.97 11.57 4.04
C LYS A 112 -3.43 11.64 3.60
N SER A 113 -4.22 10.70 4.10
CA SER A 113 -5.67 10.69 3.93
C SER A 113 -6.37 10.30 5.23
N ARG A 114 -7.58 10.83 5.42
CA ARG A 114 -8.42 10.52 6.56
C ARG A 114 -9.23 9.25 6.29
N VAL A 115 -9.37 8.40 7.31
CA VAL A 115 -10.28 7.24 7.29
C VAL A 115 -11.64 7.69 7.82
N GLU A 116 -12.70 7.52 7.03
CA GLU A 116 -14.04 8.03 7.33
C GLU A 116 -14.98 7.02 8.03
N TYR A 117 -14.52 5.79 8.24
CA TYR A 117 -15.31 4.70 8.84
C TYR A 117 -14.77 4.24 10.18
#